data_AF-A0A933M0U3-F1
#
_entry.id   AF-A0A933M0U3-F1
#
_cell.length_a   1.000
_cell.length_b   1.000
_cell.length_c   1.000
_cell.angle_alpha   90.00
_cell.angle_beta   90.00
_cell.angle_gamma   90.00
#
_symmetry.space_group_name_H-M   'P 1'
#
loop_
_entity.id
_entity.type
_entity.pdbx_description
1 polymer ?
#
loop_
_entity_poly.entity_id
_entity_poly.type
_entity_poly.pdbx_seq_one_letter_code
_entity_poly.pdbx_strand_id
1 'polypeptide(L)'
;MTFSIVACDLKEQAWGVAVASKFLSVGAVVPFAQAGIGAIATQSYANTSFGPNGLALLAKGMSAQEALDKLLADDDGREIRQVGIVDAMGRAASHTGKECFA
;
A
#
# COMPACT_ATOMS: atom_id res chain seq x y z
N MET A 1 1.35 -5.93 -16.50
CA MET A 1 0.77 -6.93 -15.58
C MET A 1 1.58 -6.94 -14.29
N THR A 2 0.91 -6.60 -13.18
CA THR A 2 1.45 -6.58 -11.82
C THR A 2 0.35 -7.06 -10.89
N PHE A 3 0.68 -7.93 -9.93
CA PHE A 3 -0.21 -8.27 -8.84
C PHE A 3 0.58 -8.31 -7.54
N SER A 4 -0.09 -7.92 -6.45
CA SER A 4 0.50 -7.86 -5.11
C SER A 4 -0.50 -8.29 -4.06
N ILE A 5 0.00 -8.72 -2.91
CA ILE A 5 -0.78 -8.97 -1.70
C ILE A 5 -0.11 -8.29 -0.52
N VAL A 6 -0.92 -7.62 0.31
CA VAL A 6 -0.52 -7.14 1.63
C VAL A 6 -1.26 -7.98 2.67
N ALA A 7 -0.57 -8.38 3.74
CA ALA A 7 -1.17 -9.21 4.78
C ALA A 7 -0.52 -8.93 6.14
N CYS A 8 -1.24 -9.30 7.19
CA CYS A 8 -0.73 -9.32 8.55
C CYS A 8 -1.08 -10.63 9.24
N ASP A 9 -0.22 -11.07 10.14
CA ASP A 9 -0.51 -12.05 11.18
C ASP A 9 -0.53 -11.32 12.52
N LEU A 10 -1.72 -11.08 13.06
CA LEU A 10 -1.89 -10.36 14.33
C LEU A 10 -1.44 -11.19 15.54
N LYS A 11 -1.42 -12.52 15.43
CA LYS A 11 -0.96 -13.40 16.51
C LYS A 11 0.56 -13.36 16.59
N GLU A 12 1.22 -13.49 15.44
CA GLU A 12 2.69 -13.46 15.34
C GLU A 12 3.26 -12.04 15.24
N GLN A 13 2.39 -11.01 15.22
CA GLN A 13 2.78 -9.59 15.08
C GLN A 13 3.67 -9.35 13.85
N ALA A 14 3.27 -9.89 12.71
CA ALA A 14 4.00 -9.80 11.44
C ALA A 14 3.18 -9.12 10.34
N TRP A 15 3.85 -8.32 9.50
CA TRP A 15 3.26 -7.64 8.35
C TRP A 15 4.15 -7.89 7.14
N GLY A 16 3.52 -8.14 5.99
CA GLY A 16 4.26 -8.53 4.79
C GLY A 16 3.59 -8.07 3.52
N VAL A 17 4.41 -7.97 2.48
CA VAL A 17 3.99 -7.70 1.10
C VAL A 17 4.68 -8.70 0.19
N ALA A 18 3.91 -9.29 -0.74
CA ALA A 18 4.47 -10.03 -1.86
C ALA A 18 3.97 -9.43 -3.17
N VAL A 19 4.83 -9.39 -4.19
CA VAL A 19 4.53 -8.79 -5.50
C VAL A 19 5.21 -9.57 -6.62
N ALA A 20 4.53 -9.69 -7.75
CA ALA A 20 5.12 -10.14 -9.00
C ALA A 20 4.70 -9.21 -10.14
N SER A 21 5.64 -8.95 -11.05
CA SER A 21 5.43 -8.05 -12.19
C SER A 21 6.36 -8.37 -13.35
N LYS A 22 5.96 -7.96 -14.55
CA LYS A 22 6.86 -7.86 -15.71
C LYS A 22 7.78 -6.62 -15.63
N PHE A 23 7.58 -5.75 -14.64
CA PHE A 23 8.47 -4.63 -14.33
C PHE A 23 9.73 -5.12 -13.62
N LEU A 24 10.89 -4.63 -14.07
CA LEU A 24 12.18 -5.02 -13.50
C LEU A 24 12.33 -4.50 -12.07
N SER A 25 12.86 -5.33 -11.17
CA SER A 25 13.14 -4.93 -9.79
C SER A 25 11.91 -4.38 -9.03
N VAL A 26 10.72 -4.96 -9.27
CA VAL A 26 9.46 -4.52 -8.65
C VAL A 26 9.51 -4.44 -7.11
N GLY A 27 10.34 -5.27 -6.48
CA GLY A 27 10.55 -5.27 -5.03
C GLY A 27 11.16 -3.98 -4.48
N ALA A 28 11.77 -3.12 -5.31
CA ALA A 28 12.28 -1.81 -4.90
C ALA A 28 11.20 -0.71 -4.94
N VAL A 29 10.05 -0.97 -5.55
CA VAL A 29 9.02 0.05 -5.84
C VAL A 29 7.71 -0.23 -5.12
N VAL A 30 7.24 -1.48 -5.13
CA VAL A 30 5.89 -1.80 -4.67
C VAL A 30 5.80 -2.05 -3.16
N PRO A 31 6.65 -2.90 -2.54
CA PRO A 31 6.42 -3.36 -1.18
C PRO A 31 7.03 -2.43 -0.12
N PHE A 32 6.22 -2.06 0.86
CA PHE A 32 6.63 -1.37 2.09
C PHE A 32 5.96 -2.04 3.29
N ALA A 33 6.71 -2.31 4.35
CA ALA A 33 6.16 -2.89 5.57
C ALA A 33 6.96 -2.43 6.79
N GLN A 34 6.25 -2.27 7.91
CA GLN A 34 6.84 -1.98 9.21
C GLN A 34 6.12 -2.78 10.30
N ALA A 35 6.89 -3.56 11.05
CA ALA A 35 6.36 -4.38 12.14
C ALA A 35 5.60 -3.53 13.17
N GLY A 36 4.45 -4.03 13.62
CA GLY A 36 3.55 -3.35 14.55
C GLY A 36 2.75 -2.19 13.96
N ILE A 37 3.02 -1.78 12.70
CA ILE A 37 2.41 -0.60 12.09
C ILE A 37 1.52 -0.96 10.90
N GLY A 38 2.04 -1.72 9.93
CA GLY A 38 1.28 -2.01 8.71
C GLY A 38 2.14 -2.45 7.53
N ALA A 39 1.46 -2.74 6.43
CA ALA A 39 2.04 -3.06 5.12
C ALA A 39 1.27 -2.37 3.99
N ILE A 40 2.01 -1.89 2.99
CA ILE A 40 1.52 -1.09 1.87
C ILE A 40 2.14 -1.61 0.57
N ALA A 41 1.30 -1.83 -0.43
CA ALA A 41 1.69 -2.05 -1.82
C ALA A 41 1.23 -0.85 -2.65
N THR A 42 2.16 -0.11 -3.26
CA THR A 42 1.86 0.96 -4.22
C THR A 42 2.30 0.52 -5.62
N GLN A 43 1.37 0.44 -6.56
CA GLN A 43 1.59 -0.10 -7.90
C GLN A 43 0.74 0.64 -8.93
N SER A 44 0.94 0.37 -10.22
CA SER A 44 0.45 1.19 -11.35
C SER A 44 0.91 2.64 -11.26
N TYR A 45 1.65 3.15 -12.25
CA TYR A 45 2.31 4.47 -12.20
C TYR A 45 2.72 4.85 -10.76
N ALA A 46 3.46 3.94 -10.11
CA ALA A 46 3.53 3.89 -8.66
C ALA A 46 4.06 5.21 -8.08
N ASN A 47 3.47 5.64 -6.96
CA ASN A 47 3.98 6.75 -6.17
C ASN A 47 4.71 6.17 -4.96
N THR A 48 6.04 6.11 -5.01
CA THR A 48 6.86 5.49 -3.94
C THR A 48 6.78 6.23 -2.63
N SER A 49 6.33 7.50 -2.61
CA SER A 49 6.09 8.24 -1.37
C SER A 49 4.94 7.67 -0.53
N PHE A 50 3.99 6.94 -1.15
CA PHE A 50 2.86 6.33 -0.44
C PHE A 50 3.30 5.29 0.58
N GLY A 51 4.43 4.61 0.35
CA GLY A 51 5.02 3.67 1.29
C GLY A 51 5.37 4.32 2.64
N PRO A 52 6.41 5.17 2.71
CA PRO A 52 6.81 5.82 3.95
C PRO A 52 5.75 6.76 4.52
N ASN A 53 5.03 7.53 3.69
CA ASN A 53 4.00 8.44 4.18
C ASN A 53 2.80 7.67 4.75
N GLY A 54 2.37 6.60 4.08
CA GLY A 54 1.29 5.77 4.56
C GLY A 54 1.65 5.07 5.87
N LEU A 55 2.85 4.49 5.98
CA LEU A 55 3.34 3.90 7.23
C LEU A 55 3.40 4.94 8.36
N ALA A 56 3.80 6.18 8.06
CA ALA A 56 3.80 7.26 9.04
C ALA A 56 2.38 7.68 9.50
N LEU A 57 1.37 7.58 8.63
CA LEU A 57 -0.03 7.82 8.99
C LEU A 57 -0.57 6.68 9.86
N LEU A 58 -0.29 5.43 9.49
CA LEU A 58 -0.65 4.25 10.28
C LEU A 58 0.00 4.30 11.67
N ALA A 59 1.25 4.72 11.76
CA ALA A 59 1.96 4.88 13.04
C ALA A 59 1.34 5.94 13.96
N LYS A 60 0.55 6.87 13.42
CA LYS A 60 -0.25 7.83 14.20
C LYS A 60 -1.61 7.27 14.66
N GLY A 61 -1.88 6.00 14.39
CA GLY A 61 -3.12 5.32 14.78
C GLY A 61 -4.25 5.42 13.75
N MET A 62 -4.00 6.00 12.58
CA MET A 62 -4.99 6.02 11.49
C MET A 62 -5.25 4.61 10.98
N SER A 63 -6.49 4.35 10.56
CA SER A 63 -6.86 3.12 9.87
C SER A 63 -6.30 3.04 8.45
N ALA A 64 -6.26 1.83 7.89
CA ALA A 64 -5.90 1.61 6.50
C ALA A 64 -6.71 2.50 5.53
N GLN A 65 -8.02 2.66 5.75
CA GLN A 65 -8.87 3.49 4.91
C GLN A 65 -8.57 4.98 5.08
N GLU A 66 -8.46 5.47 6.32
CA GLU A 66 -8.16 6.90 6.57
C GLU A 66 -6.78 7.28 6.00
N ALA A 67 -5.79 6.40 6.14
CA ALA A 67 -4.45 6.62 5.58
C ALA A 67 -4.51 6.64 4.04
N LEU A 68 -5.24 5.70 3.42
CA LEU A 68 -5.45 5.66 1.98
C LEU A 68 -6.13 6.94 1.47
N ASP A 69 -7.24 7.36 2.10
CA ASP A 69 -7.98 8.56 1.71
C ASP A 69 -7.10 9.81 1.81
N LYS A 70 -6.27 9.93 2.87
CA LYS A 70 -5.35 11.04 3.03
C LYS A 70 -4.26 11.06 1.94
N LEU A 71 -3.69 9.90 1.60
CA LEU A 71 -2.68 9.79 0.54
C LEU A 71 -3.25 10.18 -0.83
N LEU A 72 -4.48 9.75 -1.14
CA LEU A 72 -5.13 10.03 -2.42
C LEU A 72 -5.66 11.46 -2.53
N ALA A 73 -6.02 12.10 -1.42
CA ALA A 73 -6.48 13.49 -1.41
C ALA A 73 -5.40 14.46 -1.91
N ASP A 74 -4.12 14.13 -1.70
CA ASP A 74 -2.98 14.96 -2.04
C ASP A 74 -2.26 14.50 -3.34
N ASP A 75 -2.82 13.53 -4.09
CA ASP A 75 -2.24 13.00 -5.35
C ASP A 75 -3.17 13.24 -6.54
N ASP A 76 -2.86 14.26 -7.36
CA ASP A 76 -3.57 14.56 -8.61
C ASP A 76 -3.60 13.37 -9.59
N GLY A 77 -2.62 12.46 -9.49
CA GLY A 77 -2.55 11.26 -10.30
C GLY A 77 -3.29 10.06 -9.72
N ARG A 78 -4.15 10.22 -8.70
CA ARG A 78 -4.86 9.10 -8.05
C ARG A 78 -5.56 8.13 -9.01
N GLU A 79 -6.04 8.59 -10.16
CA GLU A 79 -6.77 7.75 -11.12
C GLU A 79 -5.86 6.80 -11.92
N ILE A 80 -4.54 7.01 -11.93
CA ILE A 80 -3.56 6.08 -12.51
C ILE A 80 -2.86 5.21 -11.44
N ARG A 81 -3.18 5.38 -10.15
CA ARG A 81 -2.59 4.61 -9.04
C ARG A 81 -3.41 3.38 -8.71
N GLN A 82 -2.73 2.36 -8.20
CA GLN A 82 -3.33 1.23 -7.51
C GLN A 82 -2.60 0.98 -6.19
N VAL A 83 -3.34 0.85 -5.09
CA VAL A 83 -2.77 0.79 -3.74
C VAL A 83 -3.50 -0.27 -2.92
N GLY A 84 -2.76 -1.04 -2.13
CA GLY A 84 -3.30 -1.93 -1.09
C GLY A 84 -2.62 -1.66 0.23
N ILE A 85 -3.39 -1.59 1.32
CA ILE A 85 -2.91 -1.31 2.67
C ILE A 85 -3.53 -2.30 3.65
N VAL A 86 -2.74 -2.78 4.61
CA VAL A 86 -3.23 -3.42 5.84
C VAL A 86 -2.58 -2.75 7.05
N ASP A 87 -3.38 -2.39 8.05
CA ASP A 87 -2.90 -1.69 9.25
C ASP A 87 -2.56 -2.62 10.43
N ALA A 88 -2.13 -2.03 11.54
CA ALA A 88 -1.75 -2.74 12.77
C ALA A 88 -2.89 -3.55 13.40
N MET A 89 -4.14 -3.27 13.05
CA MET A 89 -5.33 -3.97 13.55
C MET A 89 -5.88 -4.98 12.55
N GLY A 90 -5.20 -5.17 11.40
CA GLY A 90 -5.63 -6.06 10.34
C GLY A 90 -6.80 -5.51 9.51
N ARG A 91 -7.13 -4.22 9.63
CA ARG A 91 -8.06 -3.58 8.71
C ARG A 91 -7.35 -3.34 7.39
N ALA A 92 -8.02 -3.60 6.28
CA ALA A 92 -7.46 -3.46 4.96
C ALA A 92 -8.25 -2.45 4.11
N ALA A 93 -7.56 -1.77 3.22
CA ALA A 93 -8.14 -0.86 2.25
C ALA A 93 -7.40 -0.95 0.92
N SER A 94 -8.09 -0.68 -0.18
CA SER A 94 -7.49 -0.70 -1.51
C SER A 94 -8.10 0.36 -2.41
N HIS A 95 -7.29 0.89 -3.31
CA HIS A 95 -7.71 1.80 -4.37
C HIS A 95 -7.25 1.26 -5.72
N THR A 96 -8.11 1.36 -6.73
CA THR A 96 -7.75 1.16 -8.13
C THR A 96 -8.32 2.34 -8.91
N GLY A 97 -7.45 3.21 -9.38
CA GLY A 97 -7.85 4.35 -10.17
C GLY A 97 -8.43 3.93 -11.52
N LYS A 98 -9.36 4.74 -12.04
CA LYS A 98 -10.14 4.38 -13.26
C LYS A 98 -9.31 4.32 -14.53
N GLU A 99 -8.11 4.89 -14.53
CA GLU A 99 -7.17 4.92 -15.65
C GLU A 99 -6.07 3.85 -15.53
N CYS A 100 -6.18 2.95 -14.54
CA CYS A 100 -5.31 1.77 -14.47
C CYS A 100 -5.63 0.80 -15.63
N PHE A 101 -4.59 0.31 -16.28
CA PHE A 101 -4.74 -0.69 -17.34
C PHE A 101 -5.13 -2.05 -16.77
N ALA A 102 -6.12 -2.69 -17.39
CA ALA A 102 -6.52 -4.08 -17.12
C ALA A 102 -5.58 -5.09 -17.81
#